data_AF-A0A5K8A1M8-F1
#
_entry.id   AF-A0A5K8A1M8-F1
#
_cell.length_a   1.000
_cell.length_b   1.000
_cell.length_c   1.000
_cell.angle_alpha   90.00
_cell.angle_beta   90.00
_cell.angle_gamma   90.00
#
_symmetry.space_group_name_H-M   'P 1'
#
loop_
_entity.id
_entity.type
_entity.pdbx_description
1 polymer ?
#
loop_
_entity_poly.entity_id
_entity_poly.type
_entity_poly.pdbx_seq_one_letter_code
_entity_poly.pdbx_strand_id
1 'polypeptide(L)'
;MIKKKLLNPDRIRRIDGGFSFIPHRFLSDGFLAALPQKELLLYLFLITVSDRHGLSFYSYDSICSLLQMDLDQYISARNGLIDKDLIAFDGTIFQVLDLPTKPVISATQRQTIPGHKKNQAAIARIIDQSMKSL
;
A
#
# COMPACT_ATOMS: atom_id res chain seq x y z
N MET A 1 -22.06 -14.13 8.56
CA MET A 1 -21.69 -13.73 7.17
C MET A 1 -22.59 -12.57 6.75
N ILE A 2 -22.02 -11.41 6.39
CA ILE A 2 -22.83 -10.24 6.00
C ILE A 2 -23.31 -10.44 4.55
N LYS A 3 -24.62 -10.42 4.31
CA LYS A 3 -25.19 -10.47 2.96
C LYS A 3 -25.00 -9.11 2.29
N LYS A 4 -24.21 -9.05 1.22
CA LYS A 4 -23.98 -7.82 0.46
C LYS A 4 -25.24 -7.42 -0.33
N LYS A 5 -25.53 -6.13 -0.39
CA LYS A 5 -26.60 -5.52 -1.20
C LYS A 5 -25.97 -4.50 -2.17
N LEU A 6 -26.40 -4.51 -3.44
CA LEU A 6 -26.00 -3.47 -4.40
C LEU A 6 -26.57 -2.11 -3.95
N LEU A 7 -25.70 -1.10 -3.88
CA LEU A 7 -26.09 0.26 -3.48
C LEU A 7 -26.61 1.09 -4.66
N ASN A 8 -26.03 0.91 -5.85
CA ASN A 8 -26.44 1.58 -7.09
C ASN A 8 -26.41 0.57 -8.25
N PRO A 9 -27.54 -0.08 -8.57
CA PRO A 9 -27.62 -1.11 -9.61
C PRO A 9 -27.33 -0.59 -11.02
N ASP A 10 -27.57 0.69 -11.29
CA ASP A 10 -27.38 1.31 -12.61
C ASP A 10 -25.90 1.64 -12.90
N ARG A 11 -25.06 1.61 -11.87
CA ARG A 11 -23.63 1.97 -11.94
C ARG A 11 -22.72 0.83 -11.49
N ILE A 12 -22.99 -0.39 -11.96
CA ILE A 12 -22.10 -1.54 -11.72
C ILE A 12 -20.81 -1.33 -12.52
N ARG A 13 -19.68 -1.28 -11.83
CA ARG A 13 -18.36 -1.18 -12.45
C ARG A 13 -18.11 -2.41 -13.33
N ARG A 14 -17.65 -2.18 -14.56
CA ARG A 14 -17.17 -3.20 -15.49
C ARG A 14 -15.70 -2.91 -15.82
N ILE A 15 -14.98 -3.94 -16.25
CA ILE A 15 -13.62 -3.78 -16.78
C ILE A 15 -13.76 -3.68 -18.30
N ASP A 16 -13.60 -2.47 -18.83
CA ASP A 16 -13.68 -2.20 -20.26
C ASP A 16 -12.27 -1.89 -20.79
N GLY A 17 -11.61 -2.87 -21.44
CA GLY A 17 -10.35 -2.68 -22.18
C GLY A 17 -9.08 -2.38 -21.36
N GLY A 18 -9.13 -2.38 -20.02
CA GLY A 18 -7.97 -2.13 -19.15
C GLY A 18 -7.28 -3.40 -18.64
N PHE A 19 -5.96 -3.30 -18.41
CA PHE A 19 -5.12 -4.38 -17.83
C PHE A 19 -4.79 -4.15 -16.35
N SER A 20 -5.23 -3.04 -15.78
CA SER A 20 -5.02 -2.65 -14.39
C SER A 20 -5.88 -3.52 -13.46
N PHE A 21 -5.27 -4.50 -12.82
CA PHE A 21 -5.90 -5.26 -11.75
C PHE A 21 -5.05 -5.25 -10.49
N ILE A 22 -5.69 -5.42 -9.34
CA ILE A 22 -5.02 -5.60 -8.05
C ILE A 22 -5.44 -6.97 -7.56
N PRO A 23 -4.51 -7.93 -7.38
CA PRO A 23 -4.87 -9.24 -6.87
C PRO A 23 -5.46 -9.09 -5.47
N HIS A 24 -6.47 -9.90 -5.14
CA HIS A 24 -7.09 -9.89 -3.80
C HIS A 24 -6.07 -10.08 -2.69
N ARG A 25 -4.97 -10.80 -2.98
CA ARG A 25 -3.85 -11.02 -2.08
C ARG A 25 -3.11 -9.75 -1.63
N PHE A 26 -3.19 -8.68 -2.42
CA PHE A 26 -2.71 -7.36 -1.98
C PHE A 26 -3.36 -6.91 -0.66
N LEU A 27 -4.65 -7.24 -0.48
CA LEU A 27 -5.35 -6.98 0.77
C LEU A 27 -5.17 -8.13 1.78
N SER A 28 -5.46 -9.37 1.37
CA SER A 28 -5.51 -10.49 2.33
C SER A 28 -4.16 -10.80 2.97
N ASP A 29 -3.06 -10.54 2.27
CA ASP A 29 -1.72 -10.88 2.73
C ASP A 29 -1.01 -9.68 3.39
N GLY A 30 -1.71 -8.55 3.54
CA GLY A 30 -1.26 -7.40 4.32
C GLY A 30 -0.40 -6.38 3.58
N PHE A 31 -0.28 -6.45 2.25
CA PHE A 31 0.48 -5.45 1.48
C PHE A 31 -0.08 -4.05 1.68
N LEU A 32 -1.40 -3.87 1.55
CA LEU A 32 -2.03 -2.57 1.76
C LEU A 32 -1.67 -1.93 3.12
N ALA A 33 -1.56 -2.75 4.18
CA ALA A 33 -1.20 -2.28 5.51
C ALA A 33 0.31 -1.97 5.67
N ALA A 34 1.16 -2.56 4.83
CA ALA A 34 2.60 -2.36 4.85
C ALA A 34 3.06 -1.09 4.09
N LEU A 35 2.18 -0.50 3.27
CA LEU A 35 2.49 0.68 2.47
C LEU A 35 2.03 1.97 3.18
N PRO A 36 2.95 2.92 3.46
CA PRO A 36 2.59 4.29 3.79
C PRO A 36 1.72 4.92 2.70
N GLN A 37 0.92 5.93 3.06
CA GLN A 37 -0.07 6.53 2.16
C GLN A 37 0.50 6.97 0.80
N LYS A 38 1.71 7.53 0.77
CA LYS A 38 2.35 8.03 -0.46
C LYS A 38 2.85 6.88 -1.34
N GLU A 39 3.40 5.82 -0.75
CA GLU A 39 3.74 4.59 -1.49
C GLU A 39 2.47 3.95 -2.08
N LEU A 40 1.39 3.85 -1.29
CA LEU A 40 0.13 3.31 -1.75
C LEU A 40 -0.45 4.14 -2.90
N LEU A 41 -0.42 5.47 -2.79
CA LEU A 41 -0.93 6.37 -3.83
C LEU A 41 -0.14 6.21 -5.14
N LEU A 42 1.19 6.17 -5.06
CA LEU A 42 2.05 5.96 -6.22
C LEU A 42 1.85 4.57 -6.85
N TYR A 43 1.75 3.52 -6.02
CA TYR A 43 1.54 2.15 -6.49
C TYR A 43 0.21 1.99 -7.22
N LEU A 44 -0.89 2.52 -6.65
CA LEU A 44 -2.21 2.50 -7.29
C LEU A 44 -2.21 3.29 -8.60
N PHE A 45 -1.54 4.44 -8.64
CA PHE A 45 -1.37 5.20 -9.87
C PHE A 45 -0.66 4.37 -10.95
N LEU A 46 0.49 3.77 -10.63
CA LEU A 46 1.25 2.96 -11.57
C LEU A 46 0.43 1.77 -12.09
N ILE A 47 -0.35 1.09 -11.24
CA ILE A 47 -1.29 0.05 -11.68
C ILE A 47 -2.28 0.59 -12.71
N THR A 48 -2.83 1.80 -12.52
CA THR A 48 -3.82 2.38 -13.44
C THR A 48 -3.25 2.78 -14.80
N VAL A 49 -1.98 3.17 -14.87
CA VAL A 49 -1.37 3.70 -16.10
C VAL A 49 -0.48 2.69 -16.83
N SER A 50 -0.23 1.53 -16.22
CA SER A 50 0.64 0.52 -16.80
C SER A 50 -0.06 -0.34 -17.85
N ASP A 51 0.73 -0.82 -18.81
CA ASP A 51 0.26 -1.78 -19.82
C ASP A 51 0.14 -3.21 -19.25
N ARG A 52 -0.12 -4.18 -20.14
CA ARG A 52 -0.24 -5.61 -19.79
C ARG A 52 1.03 -6.25 -19.21
N HIS A 53 2.18 -5.60 -19.35
CA HIS A 53 3.46 -6.04 -18.81
C HIS A 53 3.84 -5.28 -17.53
N GLY A 54 2.95 -4.40 -17.05
CA GLY A 54 3.20 -3.53 -15.91
C GLY A 54 4.02 -2.29 -16.26
N LEU A 55 4.22 -1.97 -17.55
CA LEU A 55 5.12 -0.89 -17.97
C LEU A 55 4.43 0.47 -18.07
N SER A 56 5.11 1.51 -17.61
CA SER A 56 4.65 2.90 -17.71
C SER A 56 5.81 3.86 -17.98
N PHE A 57 5.57 4.84 -18.87
CA PHE A 57 6.50 5.92 -19.26
C PHE A 57 6.19 7.27 -18.60
N TYR A 58 5.38 7.30 -17.56
CA TYR A 58 5.04 8.56 -16.89
C TYR A 58 6.27 9.19 -16.23
N SER A 59 6.59 10.42 -16.65
CA SER A 59 7.70 11.19 -16.07
C SER A 59 7.45 11.54 -14.61
N TYR A 60 8.52 11.74 -13.83
CA TYR A 60 8.39 12.13 -12.43
C TYR A 60 7.65 13.47 -12.27
N ASP A 61 7.88 14.46 -13.14
CA ASP A 61 7.18 15.76 -13.10
C ASP A 61 5.66 15.58 -13.25
N SER A 62 5.25 14.70 -14.17
CA SER A 62 3.83 14.38 -14.38
C SER A 62 3.23 13.66 -13.18
N ILE A 63 3.96 12.71 -12.61
CA ILE A 63 3.53 11.97 -11.40
C ILE A 63 3.38 12.94 -10.21
N CYS A 64 4.39 13.76 -9.93
CA CYS A 64 4.35 14.74 -8.85
C CYS A 64 3.18 15.70 -9.01
N SER A 65 2.94 16.19 -10.23
CA SER A 65 1.83 17.10 -10.53
C SER A 65 0.46 16.43 -10.32
N LEU A 66 0.26 15.21 -10.84
CA LEU A 66 -1.02 14.49 -10.74
C LEU A 66 -1.33 14.03 -9.32
N LEU A 67 -0.32 13.58 -8.58
CA LEU A 67 -0.48 13.04 -7.23
C LEU A 67 -0.31 14.09 -6.13
N GLN A 68 -0.02 15.33 -6.50
CA GLN A 68 0.26 16.44 -5.57
C GLN A 68 1.32 16.03 -4.53
N MET A 69 2.44 15.51 -5.04
CA MET A 69 3.61 15.15 -4.26
C MET A 69 4.72 16.14 -4.55
N ASP A 70 5.43 16.56 -3.51
CA ASP A 70 6.74 17.18 -3.70
C ASP A 70 7.78 16.11 -4.11
N LEU A 71 8.96 16.58 -4.52
CA LEU A 71 10.02 15.70 -5.02
C LEU A 71 10.49 14.70 -3.96
N ASP A 72 10.61 15.11 -2.70
CA ASP A 72 11.10 14.25 -1.62
C ASP A 72 10.09 13.14 -1.29
N GLN A 73 8.80 13.47 -1.26
CA GLN A 73 7.71 12.51 -1.09
C GLN A 73 7.70 11.49 -2.22
N TYR A 74 7.86 11.94 -3.47
CA TYR A 74 7.92 11.05 -4.62
C TYR A 74 9.16 10.14 -4.58
N ILE A 75 10.35 10.69 -4.32
CA ILE A 75 11.59 9.90 -4.25
C ILE A 75 11.48 8.85 -3.13
N SER A 76 11.02 9.26 -1.96
CA SER A 76 10.81 8.37 -0.82
C SER A 76 9.80 7.27 -1.13
N ALA A 77 8.65 7.62 -1.72
CA ALA A 77 7.63 6.64 -2.11
C ALA A 77 8.14 5.66 -3.18
N ARG A 78 8.80 6.16 -4.22
CA ARG A 78 9.37 5.33 -5.28
C ARG A 78 10.40 4.36 -4.72
N ASN A 79 11.39 4.85 -3.96
CA ASN A 79 12.42 4.01 -3.39
C ASN A 79 11.81 3.00 -2.40
N GLY A 80 10.82 3.42 -1.60
CA GLY A 80 10.10 2.52 -0.70
C GLY A 80 9.35 1.40 -1.40
N LEU A 81 8.83 1.62 -2.62
CA LEU A 81 8.20 0.58 -3.44
C LEU A 81 9.23 -0.36 -4.09
N ILE A 82 10.38 0.18 -4.52
CA ILE A 82 11.51 -0.62 -5.04
C ILE A 82 12.06 -1.53 -3.94
N ASP A 83 12.32 -0.97 -2.76
CA ASP A 83 12.82 -1.72 -1.60
C ASP A 83 11.86 -2.84 -1.15
N LYS A 84 10.57 -2.71 -1.48
CA LYS A 84 9.54 -3.71 -1.18
C LYS A 84 9.27 -4.70 -2.31
N ASP A 85 10.05 -4.62 -3.40
CA ASP A 85 9.91 -5.47 -4.58
C ASP A 85 8.52 -5.38 -5.23
N LEU A 86 7.93 -4.19 -5.23
CA LEU A 86 6.61 -3.93 -5.82
C LEU A 86 6.69 -3.25 -7.18
N ILE A 87 7.79 -2.54 -7.43
CA ILE A 87 8.09 -1.92 -8.72
C ILE A 87 9.56 -2.08 -9.05
N ALA A 88 9.88 -2.09 -10.34
CA ALA A 88 11.21 -1.78 -10.86
C ALA A 88 11.21 -0.41 -11.55
N PHE A 89 12.34 0.28 -11.54
CA PHE A 89 12.51 1.55 -12.21
C PHE A 89 13.95 1.70 -12.72
N ASP A 90 14.12 1.98 -14.01
CA ASP A 90 15.45 2.09 -14.65
C ASP A 90 15.93 3.56 -14.84
N GLY A 91 15.15 4.53 -14.37
CA GLY A 91 15.38 5.96 -14.61
C GLY A 91 14.40 6.58 -15.61
N THR A 92 13.77 5.75 -16.45
CA THR A 92 12.84 6.19 -17.50
C THR A 92 11.51 5.44 -17.43
N ILE A 93 11.55 4.13 -17.22
CA ILE A 93 10.40 3.24 -17.28
C ILE A 93 10.15 2.64 -15.90
N PHE A 94 8.89 2.64 -15.51
CA PHE A 94 8.40 1.85 -14.38
C PHE A 94 7.92 0.49 -14.85
N GLN A 95 8.17 -0.54 -14.05
CA GLN A 95 7.47 -1.81 -14.14
C GLN A 95 6.79 -2.13 -12.81
N VAL A 96 5.47 -2.36 -12.82
CA VAL A 96 4.75 -2.98 -11.70
C VAL A 96 5.03 -4.47 -11.70
N LEU A 97 5.54 -5.01 -10.60
CA LEU A 97 5.95 -6.41 -10.48
C LEU A 97 4.79 -7.29 -9.98
N ASP A 98 4.91 -8.61 -10.17
CA ASP A 98 4.06 -9.52 -9.41
C ASP A 98 4.38 -9.37 -7.92
N LEU A 99 3.36 -9.50 -7.07
CA LEU A 99 3.58 -9.34 -5.63
C LEU A 99 4.56 -10.41 -5.13
N PRO A 100 5.48 -10.11 -4.21
CA PRO A 100 6.27 -11.14 -3.57
C PRO A 100 5.36 -12.09 -2.77
N THR A 101 5.90 -13.20 -2.27
CA THR A 101 5.12 -14.18 -1.49
C THR A 101 4.51 -13.58 -0.22
N LYS A 102 5.18 -12.58 0.37
CA LYS A 102 4.74 -11.83 1.56
C LYS A 102 5.24 -10.38 1.47
N PRO A 103 4.60 -9.43 2.15
CA PRO A 103 5.08 -8.06 2.22
C PRO A 103 6.50 -7.99 2.79
N VAL A 104 7.38 -7.29 2.08
CA VAL A 104 8.71 -6.95 2.60
C VAL A 104 8.56 -5.79 3.57
N ILE A 105 8.95 -6.00 4.84
CA ILE A 105 8.92 -4.96 5.86
C ILE A 105 10.33 -4.37 5.98
N SER A 106 10.53 -3.19 5.40
CA SER A 106 11.80 -2.47 5.50
C SER A 106 12.14 -2.20 6.97
N ALA A 107 13.41 -2.40 7.37
CA ALA A 107 13.86 -2.24 8.75
C ALA A 107 13.56 -0.85 9.33
N THR A 108 13.48 0.17 8.48
CA THR A 108 13.14 1.56 8.82
C THR A 108 11.71 1.73 9.37
N GLN A 109 10.76 0.87 9.00
CA GLN A 109 9.39 0.89 9.55
C GLN A 109 9.29 0.27 10.96
N ARG A 110 10.28 -0.51 11.42
CA ARG A 110 10.26 -1.06 12.80
C ARG A 110 10.34 0.05 13.85
N GLN A 111 10.81 1.24 13.49
CA GLN A 111 11.00 2.36 14.41
C GLN A 111 9.80 3.32 14.47
N THR A 112 8.86 3.25 13.51
CA THR A 112 7.74 4.20 13.39
C THR A 112 6.38 3.65 13.82
N ILE A 113 6.34 2.70 14.75
CA ILE A 113 5.13 2.45 15.56
C ILE A 113 5.32 3.07 16.97
N PRO A 114 5.14 4.40 17.18
CA PRO A 114 5.12 4.98 18.53
C PRO A 114 3.84 4.67 19.32
N GLY A 115 2.86 3.95 18.75
CA GLY A 115 1.52 3.81 19.33
C GLY A 115 1.25 2.52 20.11
N HIS A 116 1.93 1.41 19.83
CA HIS A 116 1.44 0.10 20.29
C HIS A 116 2.06 -0.39 21.62
N LYS A 117 3.22 0.13 22.04
CA LYS A 117 3.85 -0.26 23.32
C LYS A 117 3.15 0.33 24.55
N LYS A 118 2.55 1.53 24.45
CA LYS A 118 1.86 2.17 25.59
C LYS A 118 0.58 1.43 26.00
N ASN A 119 -0.17 0.87 25.04
CA ASN A 119 -1.41 0.14 25.33
C ASN A 119 -1.18 -1.25 25.94
N GLN A 120 -0.10 -1.96 25.59
CA GLN A 120 0.18 -3.27 26.21
C GLN A 120 0.57 -3.14 27.68
N ALA A 121 1.34 -2.11 28.05
CA ALA A 121 1.70 -1.86 29.45
C ALA A 121 0.49 -1.42 30.30
N ALA A 122 -0.45 -0.66 29.71
CA ALA A 122 -1.68 -0.27 30.37
C ALA A 122 -2.61 -1.48 30.61
N ILE A 123 -2.78 -2.35 29.61
CA ILE A 123 -3.58 -3.58 29.73
C ILE A 123 -2.96 -4.55 30.75
N ALA A 124 -1.64 -4.73 30.73
CA ALA A 124 -0.94 -5.58 31.69
C ALA A 124 -1.09 -5.08 33.14
N ARG A 125 -1.07 -3.75 33.36
CA ARG A 125 -1.29 -3.17 34.70
C ARG A 125 -2.71 -3.36 35.20
N ILE A 126 -3.71 -3.26 34.33
CA ILE A 126 -5.11 -3.49 34.69
C ILE A 126 -5.32 -4.95 35.10
N ILE A 127 -4.73 -5.89 34.36
CA ILE A 127 -4.80 -7.33 34.68
C ILE A 127 -4.11 -7.63 36.02
N ASP A 128 -2.92 -7.07 36.27
CA ASP A 128 -2.19 -7.29 37.52
C ASP A 128 -2.89 -6.67 38.75
N GLN A 129 -3.60 -5.55 38.57
CA GLN A 129 -4.39 -4.94 39.63
C GLN A 129 -5.65 -5.74 39.96
N SER A 130 -6.32 -6.34 38.97
CA SER A 130 -7.50 -7.18 39.19
C SER A 130 -7.18 -8.54 39.84
N MET A 131 -5.95 -9.04 39.67
CA MET A 131 -5.50 -10.31 40.26
C MET A 131 -5.00 -10.16 41.71
N LYS A 132 -4.77 -8.93 42.20
CA LYS A 132 -4.36 -8.64 43.59
C LYS A 132 -5.53 -8.30 44.51
N SER A 133 -6.74 -8.21 43.98
CA SER A 133 -7.97 -7.94 44.74
C SER A 133 -8.85 -9.18 44.95
N LEU A 134 -8.30 -10.38 44.72
CA LEU A 134 -8.83 -11.69 45.11
C LEU A 134 -7.93 -12.28 46.19
#